data_AF-A0A954RVC9-F1
#
_entry.id   AF-A0A954RVC9-F1
#
_cell.length_a   1.000
_cell.length_b   1.000
_cell.length_c   1.000
_cell.angle_alpha   90.00
_cell.angle_beta   90.00
_cell.angle_gamma   90.00
#
_symmetry.space_group_name_H-M   'P 1'
#
loop_
_entity.id
_entity.type
_entity.pdbx_description
1 polymer ?
#
loop_
_entity_poly.entity_id
_entity_poly.type
_entity_poly.pdbx_seq_one_letter_code
_entity_poly.pdbx_strand_id
1 'polypeptide(L)' 'MDPQATWRRMIDAYAIRDFSTAAEAASDLETWLRRGGFPPQILPDPWQMDQPWNRTLAQAACRFILSECDAT' A
#
# COMPACT_ATOMS: atom_id res chain seq x y z
N MET A 1 13.19 1.23 -3.00
CA MET A 1 12.21 0.36 -2.34
C MET A 1 11.56 -0.50 -3.40
N ASP A 2 11.26 -1.75 -3.11
CA ASP A 2 10.37 -2.57 -3.93
C ASP A 2 8.91 -2.32 -3.50
N PRO A 3 8.11 -1.58 -4.27
CA PRO A 3 6.74 -1.26 -3.88
C PRO A 3 5.84 -2.51 -3.86
N GLN A 4 6.15 -3.56 -4.63
CA GLN A 4 5.37 -4.80 -4.59
C GLN A 4 5.60 -5.54 -3.27
N ALA A 5 6.85 -5.60 -2.82
CA ALA A 5 7.17 -6.19 -1.52
C ALA A 5 6.55 -5.38 -0.37
N THR A 6 6.63 -4.05 -0.41
CA THR A 6 6.03 -3.18 0.61
C THR A 6 4.50 -3.28 0.63
N TRP A 7 3.87 -3.33 -0.54
CA TRP A 7 2.42 -3.56 -0.67
C TRP A 7 2.01 -4.86 0.01
N ARG A 8 2.71 -5.96 -0.28
CA ARG A 8 2.42 -7.26 0.34
C ARG A 8 2.61 -7.23 1.86
N ARG A 9 3.72 -6.64 2.35
CA ARG A 9 3.97 -6.45 3.78
C ARG A 9 2.81 -5.69 4.45
N MET A 10 2.32 -4.63 3.81
CA MET A 10 1.23 -3.80 4.32
C MET A 10 -0.08 -4.59 4.45
N ILE A 11 -0.52 -5.28 3.38
CA ILE A 11 -1.79 -6.02 3.40
C ILE A 11 -1.73 -7.26 4.30
N ASP A 12 -0.60 -7.97 4.33
CA ASP A 12 -0.42 -9.16 5.16
C ASP A 12 -0.46 -8.78 6.65
N ALA A 13 0.24 -7.71 7.03
CA ALA A 13 0.24 -7.19 8.39
C ALA A 13 -1.16 -6.72 8.83
N TYR A 14 -1.87 -5.98 7.97
CA TYR A 14 -3.23 -5.54 8.26
C TYR A 14 -4.18 -6.73 8.44
N ALA A 15 -4.08 -7.77 7.59
CA ALA A 15 -4.91 -8.98 7.67
C ALA A 15 -4.75 -9.73 9.01
N ILE A 16 -3.57 -9.72 9.62
CA ILE A 16 -3.31 -10.34 10.93
C ILE A 16 -3.41 -9.36 12.10
N ARG A 17 -3.91 -8.13 11.86
CA ARG A 17 -4.07 -7.06 12.86
C ARG A 17 -2.74 -6.57 13.48
N ASP A 18 -1.63 -6.75 12.78
CA ASP A 18 -0.36 -6.09 13.11
C ASP A 18 -0.39 -4.64 12.56
N PHE A 19 -1.11 -3.77 13.28
CA PHE A 19 -1.34 -2.39 12.86
C PHE A 19 -0.05 -1.56 12.81
N SER A 20 0.93 -1.86 13.67
CA SER A 20 2.21 -1.15 13.67
C SER A 20 2.97 -1.40 12.37
N THR A 21 3.13 -2.67 11.97
CA THR A 21 3.79 -3.02 10.71
C THR A 21 2.99 -2.53 9.50
N ALA A 22 1.66 -2.61 9.57
CA ALA A 22 0.79 -2.13 8.49
C ALA A 22 0.96 -0.61 8.28
N ALA A 23 0.95 0.19 9.36
CA ALA A 23 1.14 1.63 9.32
C ALA A 23 2.53 2.03 8.80
N GLU A 24 3.58 1.36 9.26
CA GLU A 24 4.96 1.58 8.76
C GLU A 24 5.04 1.36 7.25
N ALA A 25 4.57 0.21 6.78
CA ALA A 25 4.60 -0.13 5.35
C ALA A 25 3.69 0.81 4.52
N ALA A 26 2.55 1.22 5.05
CA ALA A 26 1.65 2.18 4.41
C ALA A 26 2.30 3.56 4.24
N SER A 27 2.96 4.07 5.29
CA SER A 27 3.66 5.37 5.27
C SER A 27 4.83 5.38 4.29
N ASP A 28 5.61 4.30 4.28
CA ASP A 28 6.70 4.08 3.35
C ASP A 28 6.20 4.09 1.90
N LEU A 29 5.18 3.27 1.60
CA LEU A 29 4.63 3.17 0.26
C LEU A 29 3.98 4.49 -0.20
N GLU A 30 3.22 5.18 0.66
CA GLU A 30 2.66 6.48 0.33
C GLU A 30 3.75 7.51 0.00
N THR A 31 4.82 7.54 0.79
CA THR A 31 5.96 8.43 0.55
C THR A 31 6.65 8.12 -0.79
N TRP A 32 6.84 6.85 -1.12
CA TRP A 32 7.37 6.42 -2.41
C TRP A 32 6.49 6.89 -3.58
N LEU A 33 5.18 6.66 -3.49
CA LEU A 33 4.22 7.04 -4.53
C LEU A 33 4.16 8.56 -4.72
N ARG A 34 4.17 9.33 -3.62
CA ARG A 34 4.17 10.80 -3.64
C ARG A 34 5.42 11.38 -4.29
N ARG A 35 6.56 10.69 -4.21
CA ARG A 35 7.81 11.06 -4.88
C ARG A 35 7.87 10.67 -6.37
N GLY A 36 6.77 10.16 -6.93
CA GLY A 36 6.71 9.74 -8.33
C GLY A 36 7.23 8.32 -8.58
N GLY A 37 7.46 7.53 -7.53
CA GLY A 37 7.82 6.12 -7.66
C GLY A 37 6.72 5.32 -8.36
N PHE A 38 7.09 4.21 -9.02
CA PHE A 38 6.13 3.33 -9.69
C PHE A 38 5.24 2.60 -8.67
N PRO A 39 3.96 2.35 -8.99
CA PRO A 39 3.04 1.67 -8.08
C PRO A 39 3.21 0.15 -8.10
N PRO A 40 2.78 -0.55 -7.03
CA PRO A 40 2.64 -2.01 -7.04
C PRO A 40 1.50 -2.45 -7.96
N GLN A 41 1.51 -3.71 -8.37
CA GLN A 41 0.33 -4.35 -8.94
C GLN A 41 -0.64 -4.70 -7.81
N ILE A 42 -1.86 -4.17 -7.90
CA ILE A 42 -2.90 -4.36 -6.88
C ILE A 42 -3.67 -5.65 -7.13
N LEU A 43 -4.05 -5.88 -8.39
CA LEU A 43 -4.74 -7.10 -8.81
C LEU A 43 -3.74 -8.10 -9.39
N PRO A 44 -3.94 -9.40 -9.14
CA PRO A 44 -3.14 -10.45 -9.75
C PRO A 44 -3.46 -10.61 -11.24
N ASP A 45 -2.62 -11.37 -11.94
CA ASP A 45 -2.89 -11.84 -13.30
C ASP A 45 -4.22 -12.65 -13.36
N PRO A 46 -5.06 -12.50 -14.42
CA PRO A 46 -4.88 -11.66 -15.61
C PRO A 46 -5.44 -10.24 -15.47
N TRP A 47 -5.86 -9.82 -14.28
CA TRP A 47 -6.53 -8.54 -14.05
C TRP A 47 -5.57 -7.38 -13.77
N GLN A 48 -4.34 -7.45 -14.28
CA GLN A 48 -3.37 -6.36 -14.13
C GLN A 48 -3.88 -5.11 -14.82
N MET A 49 -3.79 -3.99 -14.11
CA MET A 49 -4.25 -2.69 -14.58
C MET A 49 -3.06 -1.76 -14.86
N ASP A 50 -3.33 -0.62 -15.47
CA ASP A 50 -2.30 0.37 -15.76
C ASP A 50 -1.75 1.05 -14.49
N GLN A 51 -0.64 1.79 -14.64
CA GLN A 51 -0.01 2.46 -13.49
C GLN A 51 -0.91 3.54 -12.85
N PRO A 52 -1.63 4.41 -13.59
CA PRO A 52 -2.56 5.37 -12.98
C PRO A 52 -3.62 4.71 -12.08
N TRP A 53 -4.22 3.61 -12.53
CA TRP A 53 -5.19 2.85 -11.75
C TRP A 53 -4.56 2.26 -10.49
N ASN A 54 -3.43 1.56 -10.64
CA ASN A 54 -2.71 0.95 -9.53
C ASN A 54 -2.24 1.98 -8.50
N ARG A 55 -1.74 3.15 -8.95
CA ARG A 55 -1.34 4.26 -8.09
C ARG A 55 -2.52 4.77 -7.27
N THR A 56 -3.66 4.98 -7.91
CA THR A 56 -4.87 5.51 -7.24
C THR A 56 -5.30 4.60 -6.11
N LEU A 57 -5.38 3.29 -6.36
CA LEU A 57 -5.76 2.33 -5.32
C LEU A 57 -4.70 2.13 -4.25
N ALA A 58 -3.42 2.08 -4.62
CA ALA A 58 -2.34 1.99 -3.63
C ALA A 58 -2.39 3.16 -2.64
N GLN A 59 -2.57 4.39 -3.15
CA GLN A 59 -2.69 5.59 -2.32
C GLN A 59 -3.94 5.56 -1.43
N ALA A 60 -5.09 5.14 -1.96
CA ALA A 60 -6.32 5.02 -1.18
C ALA A 60 -6.16 4.01 -0.03
N ALA A 61 -5.56 2.85 -0.30
CA ALA A 61 -5.31 1.82 0.71
C ALA A 61 -4.32 2.28 1.79
N CYS A 62 -3.21 2.93 1.41
CA CYS A 62 -2.26 3.52 2.35
C CYS A 62 -2.96 4.48 3.33
N ARG A 63 -3.75 5.42 2.80
CA ARG A 63 -4.46 6.43 3.62
C ARG A 63 -5.49 5.78 4.56
N PHE A 64 -6.22 4.79 4.06
CA PHE A 64 -7.18 4.05 4.88
C PHE A 64 -6.49 3.39 6.08
N ILE A 65 -5.43 2.62 5.83
CA ILE A 65 -4.69 1.93 6.90
C ILE A 65 -4.11 2.92 7.91
N LEU A 66 -3.51 4.02 7.45
CA LEU A 66 -2.98 5.06 8.34
C LEU A 66 -4.08 5.67 9.21
N SER A 67 -5.25 5.98 8.65
CA SER A 67 -6.36 6.55 9.42
C SER A 67 -6.93 5.61 10.48
N GLU A 68 -6.94 4.29 10.23
CA GLU A 68 -7.38 3.29 11.20
C GLU A 68 -6.37 3.14 12.34
N CYS A 69 -5.07 3.20 12.03
CA CYS A 69 -4.01 3.06 13.03
C CYS A 69 -3.91 4.30 13.94
N ASP A 70 -4.18 5.50 13.42
CA ASP A 70 -4.23 6.74 14.22
C ASP A 70 -5.43 6.80 15.17
N ALA A 71 -6.48 5.99 14.91
CA ALA A 71 -7.70 5.93 15.71
C ALA A 71 -7.63 4.92 16.87
N THR A 72 -6.52 4.17 17.02
CA THR A 72 -6.35 3.08 17.99
C THR A 72 -5.41 3.48 19.13
#